data_AF-A0A1M6CJT9-F1
#
_entry.id   AF-A0A1M6CJT9-F1
#
_cell.length_a   1.000
_cell.length_b   1.000
_cell.length_c   1.000
_cell.angle_alpha   90.00
_cell.angle_beta   90.00
_cell.angle_gamma   90.00
#
_symmetry.space_group_name_H-M   'P 1'
#
loop_
_entity.id
_entity.type
_entity.pdbx_description
1 polymer ?
#
loop_
_entity_poly.entity_id
_entity_poly.type
_entity_poly.pdbx_seq_one_letter_code
_entity_poly.pdbx_strand_id
1 'polypeptide(L)' 'MAKMNELVRIFMERDKMTKQEAVEYVKDMRKRVWEGEDPEEVLYEEGLEPDYVFDLI' A
#
# COMPACT_ATOMS: atom_id res chain seq x y z
N MET A 1 -11.10 -3.08 16.54
CA MET A 1 -10.54 -1.91 15.82
C MET A 1 -9.75 -2.48 14.66
N ALA A 2 -10.07 -2.13 13.41
CA ALA A 2 -9.27 -2.55 12.27
C ALA A 2 -7.83 -2.04 12.49
N LYS A 3 -6.86 -2.96 12.47
CA LYS A 3 -5.44 -2.63 12.61
C LYS A 3 -5.10 -1.64 11.50
N MET A 4 -4.50 -0.50 11.84
CA MET A 4 -4.09 0.49 10.84
C MET A 4 -3.01 -0.15 9.95
N ASN A 5 -3.25 -0.18 8.64
CA ASN A 5 -2.34 -0.77 7.66
C ASN A 5 -0.99 -0.03 7.68
N GLU A 6 0.13 -0.76 7.70
CA GLU A 6 1.47 -0.17 7.77
C GLU A 6 1.81 0.65 6.52
N LEU A 7 1.36 0.23 5.34
CA LEU A 7 1.49 0.99 4.09
C LEU A 7 0.89 2.38 4.22
N VAL A 8 -0.31 2.50 4.80
CA VAL A 8 -0.97 3.80 5.01
C VAL A 8 -0.10 4.70 5.88
N ARG A 9 0.54 4.16 6.93
CA ARG A 9 1.45 4.94 7.78
C ARG A 9 2.70 5.37 7.03
N ILE A 10 3.28 4.49 6.22
CA ILE A 10 4.46 4.79 5.41
C ILE A 10 4.17 5.92 4.42
N PHE A 11 3.08 5.83 3.66
CA PHE A 11 2.68 6.88 2.71
C PHE A 11 2.39 8.23 3.42
N MET A 12 1.80 8.20 4.61
CA MET A 12 1.61 9.42 5.41
C MET A 12 2.94 10.03 5.88
N GLU A 13 3.88 9.22 6.36
CA GLU A 13 5.14 9.70 6.94
C GLU A 13 6.17 10.10 5.89
N ARG A 14 6.35 9.26 4.86
CA ARG A 14 7.30 9.41 3.75
C ARG A 14 6.83 10.44 2.73
N ASP A 15 5.59 10.30 2.28
CA ASP A 15 5.08 11.05 1.12
C ASP A 15 4.18 12.23 1.53
N LYS A 16 4.06 12.47 2.85
CA LYS A 16 3.26 13.56 3.45
C LYS A 16 1.80 13.55 3.02
N MET A 17 1.30 12.37 2.64
CA MET A 17 -0.11 12.19 2.33
C MET A 17 -0.97 12.35 3.59
N THR A 18 -2.16 12.90 3.41
CA THR A 18 -3.21 12.79 4.43
C THR A 18 -3.62 11.33 4.59
N LYS A 19 -4.22 11.00 5.73
CA LYS A 19 -4.75 9.65 5.97
C LYS A 19 -5.71 9.19 4.87
N GLN A 20 -6.53 10.09 4.34
CA GLN A 20 -7.51 9.76 3.30
C GLN A 20 -6.81 9.45 1.97
N GLU A 21 -5.84 10.27 1.57
CA GLU A 21 -5.04 10.04 0.36
C GLU A 21 -4.27 8.72 0.46
N ALA A 22 -3.59 8.47 1.57
CA ALA A 22 -2.84 7.22 1.76
C ALA A 22 -3.74 5.98 1.76
N VAL A 23 -4.96 6.08 2.31
CA VAL A 23 -5.93 4.98 2.28
C VAL A 23 -6.43 4.71 0.85
N GLU A 24 -6.79 5.74 0.09
CA GLU A 24 -7.20 5.55 -1.31
C GLU A 24 -6.05 5.05 -2.17
N TYR A 25 -4.82 5.52 -1.92
CA TYR A 25 -3.63 5.04 -2.63
C TYR A 25 -3.38 3.54 -2.42
N VAL A 26 -3.39 3.09 -1.16
CA VAL A 26 -3.24 1.66 -0.84
C VAL A 26 -4.39 0.83 -1.41
N LYS A 27 -5.60 1.39 -1.49
CA LYS A 27 -6.75 0.74 -2.10
C LYS A 27 -6.59 0.58 -3.62
N ASP A 28 -5.99 1.55 -4.29
CA ASP A 28 -5.64 1.44 -5.71
C ASP A 28 -4.53 0.40 -5.93
N MET A 29 -3.50 0.36 -5.08
CA MET A 29 -2.49 -0.72 -5.11
C MET A 29 -3.12 -2.10 -4.94
N ARG A 30 -4.04 -2.27 -3.98
CA ARG A 30 -4.79 -3.52 -3.79
C ARG A 30 -5.64 -3.88 -5.00
N LYS A 31 -6.22 -2.89 -5.68
CA LYS A 31 -7.00 -3.10 -6.91
C LYS A 31 -6.13 -3.64 -8.05
N ARG A 32 -4.91 -3.14 -8.21
CA ARG A 32 -3.93 -3.65 -9.18
C ARG A 32 -3.61 -5.13 -8.93
N VAL A 33 -3.31 -5.48 -7.68
CA VAL A 33 -3.07 -6.88 -7.28
C VAL A 33 -4.29 -7.76 -7.56
N TRP A 34 -5.48 -7.26 -7.24
CA TRP A 34 -6.74 -7.97 -7.53
C TRP A 34 -6.99 -8.16 -9.04
N GLU A 35 -6.54 -7.23 -9.88
CA GLU A 35 -6.59 -7.31 -11.34
C GLU A 35 -5.54 -8.27 -11.93
N GLY A 36 -4.66 -8.82 -11.10
CA GLY A 36 -3.71 -9.86 -11.45
C GLY A 36 -2.25 -9.41 -11.51
N GLU A 37 -1.94 -8.18 -11.09
CA GLU A 37 -0.55 -7.73 -10.93
C GLU A 37 0.12 -8.42 -9.73
N ASP A 38 1.44 -8.64 -9.84
CA ASP A 38 2.21 -9.23 -8.75
C ASP A 38 2.38 -8.22 -7.60
N PRO A 39 2.01 -8.57 -6.35
CA PRO A 39 2.11 -7.65 -5.23
C PRO A 39 3.55 -7.22 -4.91
N GLU A 40 4.56 -8.05 -5.19
CA GLU A 40 5.97 -7.67 -5.03
C GLU A 40 6.37 -6.58 -6.04
N GLU A 41 5.91 -6.69 -7.29
CA GLU A 41 6.14 -5.66 -8.31
C GLU A 41 5.44 -4.35 -7.95
N VAL A 42 4.18 -4.41 -7.50
CA VAL A 42 3.41 -3.23 -7.06
C VAL A 42 4.11 -2.52 -5.89
N LEU A 43 4.71 -3.25 -4.95
CA LEU A 43 5.49 -2.66 -3.85
C LEU A 43 6.82 -2.08 -4.33
N TYR A 44 7.50 -2.78 -5.23
CA TYR A 44 8.79 -2.37 -5.76
C TYR A 44 8.70 -1.05 -6.53
N GLU A 45 7.64 -0.84 -7.31
CA GLU A 45 7.36 0.43 -8.00
C GLU A 45 7.25 1.61 -7.01
N GLU A 46 6.70 1.35 -5.83
CA GLU A 46 6.57 2.34 -4.76
C GLU A 46 7.83 2.46 -3.88
N GLY A 47 8.89 1.70 -4.18
CA GLY A 47 10.13 1.65 -3.40
C GLY A 47 9.95 1.02 -2.02
N LEU A 48 9.02 0.08 -1.89
CA LEU A 48 8.72 -0.65 -0.66
C LEU A 48 9.30 -2.06 -0.70
N GLU A 49 9.55 -2.61 0.49
CA GLU A 49 10.06 -3.97 0.63
C GLU A 49 8.95 -5.01 0.38
N PRO A 50 9.27 -6.20 -0.16
CA PRO A 50 8.31 -7.29 -0.36
C PRO A 50 7.62 -7.78 0.92
N ASP A 51 8.15 -7.48 2.11
CA ASP A 51 7.55 -7.89 3.39
C ASP A 51 6.13 -7.32 3.60
N TYR A 52 5.78 -6.23 2.91
CA TYR A 52 4.44 -5.62 2.96
C TYR A 52 3.41 -6.29 2.02
N VAL A 53 3.73 -7.41 1.35
CA VAL A 53 2.79 -8.10 0.45
C VAL A 53 1.47 -8.46 1.16
N PHE A 54 1.53 -8.88 2.43
CA PHE A 54 0.33 -9.20 3.22
C PHE A 54 -0.57 -7.99 3.51
N ASP A 55 -0.06 -6.77 3.39
CA ASP A 55 -0.87 -5.56 3.49
C ASP A 55 -1.63 -5.22 2.20
N LEU A 56 -1.36 -5.93 1.10
CA LEU A 56 -2.07 -5.81 -0.19
C LEU A 56 -3.10 -6.93 -0.45
N ILE A 57 -3.11 -8.00 0.36
CA ILE A 57 -4.01 -9.17 0.24
C ILE A 57 -5.07 -9.14 1.35
#